data_AF-A0A2S2PLG4-F1
#
_entry.id   AF-A0A2S2PLG4-F1
#
_cell.length_a   1.000
_cell.length_b   1.000
_cell.length_c   1.000
_cell.angle_alpha   90.00
_cell.angle_beta   90.00
_cell.angle_gamma   90.00
#
_symmetry.space_group_name_H-M   'P 1'
#
loop_
_entity.id
_entity.type
_entity.pdbx_description
1 polymer ?
#
loop_
_entity_poly.entity_id
_entity_poly.type
_entity_poly.pdbx_seq_one_letter_code
_entity_poly.pdbx_strand_id
1 'polypeptide(L)'
;MTVQVALPGRRIDQPVGIDLVVSYYTVMTVALVSGFGLLGFLAYWIRKACSNGSRYQYTALEPDSMGQERMELERKARQHAQNACKHYLRFCPRYALLQHLNDIGSRVDKHWFVVRDGSVKTERLLTLVPKNPKSVLECTPDTRRTILDLFLTLQHPYIYPVLDVEFVEGATDPETTFITLVLPFNSKGSLKDLIYKSCWHDDWSDKYGQRSEGLPLSQIQRLGRQILEALLFLKEKKFPHDCNLHSGNVILQNGVAR
;
A
#
# COMPACT_ATOMS: atom_id res chain seq x y z
N MET A 1 -68.57 -66.89 57.41
CA MET A 1 -68.42 -67.12 55.96
C MET A 1 -68.83 -65.81 55.30
N THR A 2 -68.00 -65.06 54.58
CA THR A 2 -66.84 -65.43 53.75
C THR A 2 -65.95 -64.19 53.63
N VAL A 3 -64.65 -64.37 53.82
CA VAL A 3 -63.61 -63.32 53.72
C VAL A 3 -63.18 -63.22 52.26
N GLN A 4 -63.23 -62.04 51.65
CA GLN A 4 -62.56 -61.76 50.37
C GLN A 4 -61.20 -61.11 50.64
N VAL A 5 -60.15 -61.84 50.29
CA VAL A 5 -58.75 -61.40 50.31
C VAL A 5 -58.43 -60.73 48.98
N ALA A 6 -58.02 -59.46 49.01
CA ALA A 6 -57.47 -58.76 47.84
C ALA A 6 -55.94 -58.84 47.85
N LEU A 7 -55.36 -59.32 46.74
CA LEU A 7 -53.91 -59.46 46.52
C LEU A 7 -53.23 -58.10 46.25
N PRO A 8 -51.95 -57.92 46.62
CA PRO A 8 -51.24 -56.67 46.36
C PRO A 8 -50.73 -56.61 44.92
N GLY A 9 -51.07 -55.54 44.21
CA GLY A 9 -50.53 -55.24 42.88
C GLY A 9 -49.06 -54.83 42.95
N ARG A 10 -48.19 -55.59 42.25
CA ARG A 10 -46.81 -55.21 41.92
C ARG A 10 -46.82 -53.88 41.14
N ARG A 11 -46.16 -52.86 41.68
CA ARG A 11 -45.76 -51.66 40.93
C ARG A 11 -44.49 -52.02 40.15
N ILE A 12 -44.58 -52.11 38.83
CA ILE A 12 -43.45 -52.31 37.93
C ILE A 12 -42.76 -50.95 37.76
N ASP A 13 -41.46 -50.90 38.06
CA ASP A 13 -40.60 -49.74 37.81
C ASP A 13 -40.59 -49.39 36.30
N GLN A 14 -40.89 -48.12 35.97
CA GLN A 14 -40.74 -47.59 34.62
C GLN A 14 -39.26 -47.26 34.31
N PRO A 15 -38.80 -47.42 33.06
CA PRO A 15 -37.39 -47.34 32.73
C PRO A 15 -36.91 -45.89 32.57
N VAL A 16 -36.24 -45.36 33.59
CA VAL A 16 -35.60 -44.02 33.60
C VAL A 16 -34.58 -43.83 32.45
N GLY A 17 -34.12 -44.91 31.81
CA GLY A 17 -33.12 -44.87 30.75
C GLY A 17 -33.63 -44.38 29.38
N ILE A 18 -34.91 -44.54 29.06
CA ILE A 18 -35.43 -44.19 27.71
C ILE A 18 -35.57 -42.67 27.56
N ASP A 19 -36.06 -41.99 28.58
CA ASP A 19 -36.24 -40.53 28.56
C ASP A 19 -34.91 -39.78 28.47
N LEU A 20 -33.86 -40.32 29.11
CA LEU A 20 -32.51 -39.74 29.05
C LEU A 20 -31.89 -39.86 27.66
N VAL A 21 -32.09 -41.02 27.01
CA VAL A 21 -31.59 -41.28 25.66
C VAL A 21 -32.33 -40.43 24.62
N VAL A 22 -33.65 -40.32 24.74
CA VAL A 22 -34.46 -39.45 23.88
C VAL A 22 -34.07 -37.98 24.08
N SER A 23 -33.85 -37.54 25.32
CA SER A 23 -33.38 -36.18 25.63
C SER A 23 -31.99 -35.90 25.05
N TYR A 24 -31.06 -36.86 25.12
CA TYR A 24 -29.73 -36.71 24.54
C TYR A 24 -29.77 -36.55 23.02
N TYR A 25 -30.55 -37.38 22.32
CA TYR A 25 -30.66 -37.31 20.87
C TYR A 25 -31.41 -36.05 20.40
N THR A 26 -32.41 -35.57 21.14
CA THR A 26 -33.09 -34.30 20.80
C THR A 26 -32.18 -33.09 21.00
N VAL A 27 -31.36 -33.07 22.06
CA VAL A 27 -30.38 -32.00 22.27
C VAL A 27 -29.29 -32.04 21.18
N MET A 28 -28.79 -33.22 20.82
CA MET A 28 -27.81 -33.37 19.73
C MET A 28 -28.37 -32.92 18.38
N THR A 29 -29.62 -33.25 18.05
CA THR A 29 -30.22 -32.83 16.77
C THR A 29 -30.44 -31.33 16.71
N VAL A 30 -30.90 -30.70 17.81
CA VAL A 30 -31.04 -29.25 17.89
C VAL A 30 -29.67 -28.56 17.77
N ALA A 31 -28.64 -29.08 18.43
CA ALA A 31 -27.29 -28.54 18.34
C ALA A 31 -26.73 -28.63 16.91
N LEU A 32 -26.90 -29.77 16.23
CA LEU A 32 -26.46 -29.95 14.84
C LEU A 32 -27.21 -29.01 13.89
N VAL A 33 -28.54 -28.92 13.99
CA VAL A 33 -29.36 -28.04 13.14
C VAL A 33 -28.99 -26.57 13.37
N SER A 34 -28.76 -26.16 14.62
CA SER A 34 -28.33 -24.79 14.94
C SER A 34 -26.92 -24.48 14.42
N GLY A 35 -26.00 -25.46 14.47
CA GLY A 35 -24.65 -25.35 13.91
C GLY A 35 -24.65 -25.19 12.39
N PHE A 36 -25.45 -25.99 11.67
CA PHE A 36 -25.61 -25.83 10.21
C PHE A 36 -26.29 -24.51 9.84
N GLY A 37 -27.26 -24.04 10.65
CA GLY A 37 -27.87 -22.73 10.49
C GLY A 37 -26.87 -21.58 10.62
N LEU A 38 -25.99 -21.64 11.64
CA LEU A 38 -24.92 -20.66 11.84
C LEU A 38 -23.90 -20.68 10.71
N LEU A 39 -23.48 -21.86 10.24
CA LEU A 39 -22.56 -21.99 9.11
C LEU A 39 -23.18 -21.44 7.82
N GLY A 40 -24.46 -21.74 7.56
CA GLY A 40 -25.20 -21.20 6.42
C GLY A 40 -25.35 -19.68 6.49
N PHE A 41 -25.65 -19.14 7.66
CA PHE A 41 -25.72 -17.69 7.89
C PHE A 41 -24.35 -17.03 7.69
N LEU A 42 -23.27 -17.62 8.23
CA LEU A 42 -21.90 -17.10 8.08
C LEU A 42 -21.46 -17.14 6.61
N ALA A 43 -21.74 -18.23 5.89
CA ALA A 43 -21.46 -18.36 4.46
C ALA A 43 -22.28 -17.36 3.63
N TYR A 44 -23.56 -17.16 3.95
CA TYR A 44 -24.40 -16.15 3.31
C TYR A 44 -23.88 -14.74 3.60
N TRP A 45 -23.47 -14.44 4.84
CA TRP A 45 -22.95 -13.14 5.24
C TRP A 45 -21.60 -12.84 4.59
N ILE A 46 -20.69 -13.82 4.52
CA ILE A 46 -19.44 -13.73 3.76
C ILE A 46 -19.73 -13.51 2.28
N ARG A 47 -20.64 -14.29 1.68
CA ARG A 47 -21.03 -14.13 0.27
C ARG A 47 -21.65 -12.76 0.00
N LYS A 48 -22.47 -12.23 0.92
CA LYS A 48 -23.10 -10.90 0.81
C LYS A 48 -22.10 -9.77 1.06
N ALA A 49 -21.18 -9.93 2.01
CA ALA A 49 -20.08 -8.98 2.25
C ALA A 49 -19.12 -8.92 1.06
N CYS A 50 -18.78 -10.06 0.45
CA CYS A 50 -18.00 -10.12 -0.79
C CYS A 50 -18.81 -9.65 -2.03
N SER A 51 -20.13 -9.81 -2.03
CA SER A 51 -21.03 -9.34 -3.12
C SER A 51 -21.36 -7.85 -3.05
N ASN A 52 -21.13 -7.18 -1.90
CA ASN A 52 -21.27 -5.73 -1.76
C ASN A 52 -20.04 -4.95 -2.26
N GLY A 53 -19.01 -5.64 -2.76
CA GLY A 53 -18.12 -5.03 -3.75
C GLY A 53 -18.94 -4.82 -5.01
N SER A 54 -19.30 -3.56 -5.31
CA SER A 54 -20.10 -3.12 -6.46
C SER A 54 -19.92 -4.07 -7.66
N ARG A 55 -20.94 -4.88 -7.94
CA ARG A 55 -21.01 -5.64 -9.18
C ARG A 55 -21.30 -4.63 -10.29
N TYR A 56 -20.26 -3.96 -10.76
CA TYR A 56 -20.32 -3.18 -11.98
C TYR A 56 -20.67 -4.15 -13.10
N GLN A 57 -21.91 -4.09 -13.54
CA GLN A 57 -22.35 -4.77 -14.75
C GLN A 57 -21.69 -4.01 -15.90
N TYR A 58 -20.50 -4.48 -16.30
CA TYR A 58 -19.83 -4.06 -17.52
C TYR A 58 -20.72 -4.48 -18.69
N THR A 59 -21.54 -3.56 -19.18
CA THR A 59 -21.81 -3.54 -20.62
C THR A 59 -20.45 -3.29 -21.25
N ALA A 60 -19.93 -4.25 -22.02
CA ALA A 60 -18.72 -4.01 -22.79
C ALA A 60 -18.98 -2.77 -23.65
N LEU A 61 -18.33 -1.66 -23.30
CA LEU A 61 -18.30 -0.50 -24.16
C LEU A 61 -17.59 -0.97 -25.44
N GLU A 62 -18.15 -0.61 -26.59
CA GLU A 62 -17.47 -0.67 -27.88
C GLU A 62 -16.01 -0.24 -27.68
N PRO A 63 -15.02 -0.91 -28.31
CA PRO A 63 -13.61 -0.64 -28.06
C PRO A 63 -13.35 0.86 -28.30
N ASP A 64 -13.18 1.59 -27.21
CA ASP A 64 -12.92 3.02 -27.26
C ASP A 64 -11.50 3.18 -27.79
N SER A 65 -11.37 3.55 -29.07
CA SER A 65 -10.09 3.78 -29.76
C SER A 65 -9.19 4.70 -28.91
N MET A 66 -9.80 5.67 -28.21
CA MET A 66 -9.11 6.59 -27.31
C MET A 66 -8.52 5.89 -26.07
N GLY A 67 -9.21 4.89 -25.52
CA GLY A 67 -8.74 4.10 -24.39
C GLY A 67 -7.55 3.20 -24.76
N GLN A 68 -7.60 2.59 -25.94
CA GLN A 68 -6.49 1.79 -26.46
C GLN A 68 -5.24 2.63 -26.75
N GLU A 69 -5.40 3.76 -27.43
CA GLU A 69 -4.29 4.69 -27.70
C GLU A 69 -3.62 5.19 -26.41
N ARG A 70 -4.42 5.55 -25.40
CA ARG A 70 -3.90 5.96 -24.10
C ARG A 70 -3.10 4.86 -23.42
N MET A 71 -3.63 3.64 -23.39
CA MET A 71 -2.92 2.48 -22.81
C MET A 71 -1.60 2.21 -23.54
N GLU A 72 -1.58 2.35 -24.86
CA GLU A 72 -0.34 2.23 -25.63
C GLU A 72 0.67 3.32 -25.31
N LEU A 73 0.23 4.57 -25.13
CA LEU A 73 1.08 5.68 -24.74
C LEU A 73 1.69 5.47 -23.35
N GLU A 74 0.89 5.05 -22.38
CA GLU A 74 1.36 4.71 -21.03
C GLU A 74 2.38 3.55 -21.06
N ARG A 75 2.11 2.52 -21.87
CA ARG A 75 3.05 1.40 -22.08
C ARG A 75 4.36 1.86 -22.71
N LYS A 76 4.31 2.72 -23.73
CA LYS A 76 5.50 3.28 -24.40
C LYS A 76 6.32 4.13 -23.44
N ALA A 77 5.68 5.00 -22.66
CA ALA A 77 6.35 5.82 -21.64
C ALA A 77 7.04 4.96 -20.57
N ARG A 78 6.33 3.96 -20.03
CA ARG A 78 6.88 3.01 -19.06
C ARG A 78 8.07 2.22 -19.61
N GLN A 79 7.99 1.77 -20.87
CA GLN A 79 9.08 1.08 -21.54
C GLN A 79 10.29 2.00 -21.78
N HIS A 80 10.05 3.24 -22.18
CA HIS A 80 11.09 4.24 -22.40
C HIS A 80 11.84 4.55 -21.08
N ALA A 81 11.11 4.78 -19.99
CA ALA A 81 11.69 4.97 -18.66
C ALA A 81 12.49 3.75 -18.17
N GLN A 82 11.99 2.54 -18.44
CA GLN A 82 12.72 1.31 -18.10
C GLN A 82 14.03 1.19 -18.88
N ASN A 83 14.05 1.57 -20.16
CA ASN A 83 15.27 1.59 -20.98
C ASN A 83 16.26 2.65 -20.50
N ALA A 84 15.80 3.85 -20.17
CA ALA A 84 16.63 4.91 -19.60
C ALA A 84 17.26 4.48 -18.26
N CYS A 85 16.46 3.88 -17.36
CA CYS A 85 16.95 3.33 -16.09
C CYS A 85 18.02 2.25 -16.32
N LYS A 86 17.77 1.28 -17.21
CA LYS A 86 18.76 0.25 -17.56
C LYS A 86 20.04 0.83 -18.16
N HIS A 87 19.92 1.86 -18.99
CA HIS A 87 21.06 2.56 -19.58
C HIS A 87 21.91 3.23 -18.50
N TYR A 88 21.30 4.01 -17.62
CA TYR A 88 21.97 4.61 -16.46
C TYR A 88 22.71 3.58 -15.61
N LEU A 89 22.05 2.49 -15.24
CA LEU A 89 22.61 1.47 -14.35
C LEU A 89 23.80 0.72 -14.96
N ARG A 90 23.98 0.72 -16.29
CA ARG A 90 25.19 0.17 -16.94
C ARG A 90 26.45 0.97 -16.60
N PHE A 91 26.30 2.28 -16.41
CA PHE A 91 27.41 3.20 -16.09
C PHE A 91 27.54 3.49 -14.59
N CYS A 92 26.61 3.00 -13.78
CA CYS A 92 26.62 3.15 -12.33
C CYS A 92 26.65 1.76 -11.65
N PRO A 93 27.82 1.10 -11.57
CA PRO A 93 27.94 -0.28 -11.08
C PRO A 93 27.57 -0.44 -9.60
N ARG A 94 27.41 0.67 -8.87
CA ARG A 94 26.95 0.69 -7.48
C ARG A 94 25.54 0.12 -7.33
N TYR A 95 24.65 0.36 -8.29
CA TYR A 95 23.24 -0.01 -8.19
C TYR A 95 22.90 -1.11 -9.19
N ALA A 96 22.23 -2.16 -8.73
CA ALA A 96 21.69 -3.22 -9.58
C ALA A 96 20.16 -3.17 -9.60
N LEU A 97 19.55 -3.20 -10.79
CA LEU A 97 18.08 -3.19 -10.92
C LEU A 97 17.48 -4.47 -10.32
N LEU A 98 16.50 -4.32 -9.43
CA LEU A 98 15.70 -5.44 -8.91
C LEU A 98 14.30 -5.46 -9.53
N GLN A 99 13.61 -4.32 -9.52
CA GLN A 99 12.21 -4.26 -9.95
C GLN A 99 11.83 -2.89 -10.50
N HIS A 100 10.97 -2.86 -11.53
CA HIS A 100 10.19 -1.68 -11.93
C HIS A 100 8.85 -1.75 -11.20
N LEU A 101 8.59 -0.81 -10.30
CA LEU A 101 7.36 -0.77 -9.50
C LEU A 101 6.16 -0.29 -10.31
N ASN A 102 4.97 -0.56 -9.79
CA ASN A 102 3.71 0.01 -10.26
C ASN A 102 3.68 1.53 -10.05
N ASP A 103 2.61 2.19 -10.48
CA ASP A 103 2.48 3.63 -10.34
C ASP A 103 2.10 3.99 -8.91
N ILE A 104 3.04 3.88 -7.98
CA ILE A 104 2.81 4.01 -6.54
C ILE A 104 2.44 5.46 -6.11
N GLY A 105 2.57 6.43 -7.01
CA GLY A 105 2.22 7.84 -6.83
C GLY A 105 1.35 8.38 -7.98
N SER A 106 0.75 9.55 -7.78
CA SER A 106 -0.23 10.15 -8.72
C SER A 106 0.36 10.67 -10.03
N ARG A 107 1.69 10.77 -10.12
CA ARG A 107 2.39 11.35 -11.26
C ARG A 107 2.65 10.28 -12.32
N VAL A 108 1.92 10.35 -13.42
CA VAL A 108 2.04 9.41 -14.55
C VAL A 108 3.38 9.49 -15.28
N ASP A 109 4.09 10.62 -15.17
CA ASP A 109 5.39 10.86 -15.77
C ASP A 109 6.56 10.45 -14.86
N LYS A 110 6.27 9.95 -13.66
CA LYS A 110 7.27 9.52 -12.69
C LYS A 110 7.28 8.01 -12.64
N HIS A 111 8.47 7.43 -12.68
CA HIS A 111 8.65 5.99 -12.61
C HIS A 111 9.51 5.62 -11.39
N TRP A 112 9.21 4.47 -10.79
CA TRP A 112 9.84 4.01 -9.56
C TRP A 112 10.47 2.64 -9.75
N PHE A 113 11.67 2.47 -9.24
CA PHE A 113 12.43 1.24 -9.33
C PHE A 113 12.99 0.87 -7.97
N VAL A 114 13.02 -0.42 -7.67
CA VAL A 114 13.82 -0.95 -6.56
C VAL A 114 15.17 -1.33 -7.13
N VAL A 115 16.24 -0.82 -6.51
CA VAL A 115 17.62 -1.17 -6.87
C VAL A 115 18.37 -1.66 -5.64
N ARG A 116 19.32 -2.56 -5.82
CA ARG A 116 20.25 -3.00 -4.79
C ARG A 116 21.50 -2.13 -4.82
N ASP A 117 21.80 -1.47 -3.71
CA ASP A 117 23.07 -0.77 -3.52
C ASP A 117 24.13 -1.78 -3.08
N GLY A 118 25.08 -2.10 -3.97
CA GLY A 118 26.14 -3.07 -3.73
C GLY A 118 27.13 -2.63 -2.64
N SER A 119 27.27 -1.32 -2.42
CA SER A 119 28.23 -0.78 -1.43
C SER A 119 27.80 -1.06 0.01
N VAL A 120 26.50 -0.90 0.30
CA VAL A 120 25.91 -1.10 1.64
C VAL A 120 25.06 -2.36 1.75
N LYS A 121 24.88 -3.10 0.65
CA LYS A 121 24.08 -4.33 0.56
C LYS A 121 22.61 -4.14 0.98
N THR A 122 22.01 -3.00 0.68
CA THR A 122 20.60 -2.68 0.98
C THR A 122 19.83 -2.25 -0.25
N GLU A 123 18.51 -2.37 -0.20
CA GLU A 123 17.61 -1.87 -1.24
C GLU A 123 17.46 -0.35 -1.16
N ARG A 124 17.29 0.28 -2.31
CA ARG A 124 17.04 1.71 -2.49
C ARG A 124 15.85 1.91 -3.43
N LEU A 125 15.14 3.01 -3.23
CA LEU A 125 14.12 3.47 -4.16
C LEU A 125 14.80 4.43 -5.16
N LEU A 126 14.82 4.07 -6.42
CA LEU A 126 15.24 4.93 -7.52
C LEU A 126 13.98 5.51 -8.16
N THR A 127 13.91 6.84 -8.31
CA THR A 127 12.83 7.49 -9.05
C THR A 127 13.37 8.17 -10.28
N LEU A 128 12.69 8.03 -11.40
CA LEU A 128 13.05 8.59 -12.70
C LEU A 128 11.92 9.53 -13.15
N VAL A 129 12.26 10.78 -13.46
CA VAL A 129 11.30 11.81 -13.90
C VAL A 129 11.87 12.53 -15.12
N PRO A 130 11.12 12.71 -16.22
CA PRO A 130 11.60 13.50 -17.34
C PRO A 130 11.77 14.95 -16.92
N LYS A 131 12.87 15.57 -17.35
CA LYS A 131 13.10 17.00 -17.17
C LYS A 131 12.02 17.75 -17.93
N ASN A 132 11.35 18.68 -17.24
CA ASN A 132 10.42 19.58 -17.90
C ASN A 132 11.21 20.46 -18.90
N PRO A 133 10.83 20.52 -20.19
CA PRO A 133 11.51 21.37 -21.17
C PRO A 133 11.53 22.85 -20.78
N LYS A 134 10.54 23.31 -20.02
CA LYS A 134 10.44 24.69 -19.49
C LYS A 134 11.26 24.92 -18.22
N SER A 135 11.89 23.88 -17.67
CA SER A 135 12.73 24.02 -16.47
C SER A 135 14.01 24.76 -16.82
N VAL A 136 14.28 25.83 -16.06
CA VAL A 136 15.53 26.61 -16.10
C VAL A 136 16.74 25.84 -15.54
N LEU A 137 16.53 24.64 -15.01
CA LEU A 137 17.62 23.83 -14.46
C LEU A 137 18.51 23.31 -15.60
N GLU A 138 19.77 23.70 -15.60
CA GLU A 138 20.77 23.16 -16.52
C GLU A 138 21.32 21.84 -15.98
N CYS A 139 21.20 20.76 -16.76
CA CYS A 139 21.61 19.42 -16.34
C CYS A 139 23.12 19.19 -16.55
N THR A 140 23.96 19.98 -15.88
CA THR A 140 25.42 19.86 -15.92
C THR A 140 25.97 19.07 -14.73
N PRO A 141 27.20 18.54 -14.80
CA PRO A 141 27.87 17.91 -13.65
C PRO A 141 28.01 18.85 -12.44
N ASP A 142 28.22 20.15 -12.66
CA ASP A 142 28.33 21.16 -11.61
C ASP A 142 26.98 21.42 -10.92
N THR A 143 25.89 21.50 -11.70
CA THR A 143 24.53 21.60 -11.15
C THR A 143 24.21 20.36 -10.32
N ARG A 144 24.52 19.17 -10.83
CA ARG A 144 24.36 17.90 -10.11
C ARG A 144 25.09 17.93 -8.77
N ARG A 145 26.38 18.32 -8.75
CA ARG A 145 27.17 18.43 -7.53
C ARG A 145 26.55 19.41 -6.53
N THR A 146 26.14 20.59 -7.01
CA THR A 146 25.51 21.63 -6.19
C THR A 146 24.20 21.13 -5.56
N ILE A 147 23.37 20.41 -6.31
CA ILE A 147 22.14 19.80 -5.79
C ILE A 147 22.44 18.74 -4.73
N LEU A 148 23.44 17.88 -4.96
CA LEU A 148 23.87 16.88 -3.98
C LEU A 148 24.36 17.54 -2.70
N ASP A 149 25.24 18.54 -2.81
CA ASP A 149 25.76 19.27 -1.65
C ASP A 149 24.62 19.91 -0.87
N LEU A 150 23.64 20.51 -1.56
CA LEU A 150 22.43 21.05 -0.94
C LEU A 150 21.65 19.98 -0.16
N PHE A 151 21.39 18.81 -0.75
CA PHE A 151 20.71 17.72 -0.05
C PHE A 151 21.51 17.21 1.17
N LEU A 152 22.84 17.15 1.06
CA LEU A 152 23.70 16.78 2.18
C LEU A 152 23.65 17.79 3.33
N THR A 153 23.30 19.06 3.07
CA THR A 153 23.07 20.05 4.15
C THR A 153 21.73 19.90 4.86
N LEU A 154 20.77 19.16 4.30
CA LEU A 154 19.43 18.96 4.83
C LEU A 154 19.32 17.76 5.79
N GLN A 155 20.40 17.42 6.49
CA GLN A 155 20.40 16.33 7.45
C GLN A 155 19.60 16.69 8.70
N HIS A 156 18.45 16.04 8.86
CA HIS A 156 17.56 16.22 9.99
C HIS A 156 16.83 14.90 10.32
N PRO A 157 16.57 14.58 11.61
CA PRO A 157 15.88 13.33 11.98
C PRO A 157 14.47 13.17 11.39
N TYR A 158 13.85 14.26 10.92
CA TYR A 158 12.51 14.27 10.31
C TYR A 158 12.51 14.77 8.87
N ILE A 159 13.64 14.70 8.18
CA ILE A 159 13.73 14.90 6.72
C ILE A 159 14.19 13.58 6.10
N TYR A 160 13.46 13.09 5.11
CA TYR A 160 13.83 11.90 4.36
C TYR A 160 15.03 12.21 3.44
N PRO A 161 16.18 11.53 3.60
CA PRO A 161 17.39 11.93 2.89
C PRO A 161 17.34 11.54 1.41
N VAL A 162 17.89 12.39 0.55
CA VAL A 162 18.27 12.05 -0.82
C VAL A 162 19.71 11.55 -0.80
N LEU A 163 19.93 10.36 -1.35
CA LEU A 163 21.23 9.69 -1.32
C LEU A 163 22.05 9.94 -2.57
N ASP A 164 21.37 10.16 -3.70
CA ASP A 164 22.00 10.39 -4.98
C ASP A 164 21.06 11.15 -5.93
N VAL A 165 21.64 11.89 -6.87
CA VAL A 165 20.93 12.48 -8.01
C VAL A 165 21.80 12.33 -9.25
N GLU A 166 21.15 12.02 -10.38
CA GLU A 166 21.83 11.92 -11.66
C GLU A 166 20.98 12.49 -12.79
N PHE A 167 21.63 13.05 -13.81
CA PHE A 167 21.01 13.40 -15.07
C PHE A 167 21.32 12.33 -16.10
N VAL A 168 20.28 11.72 -16.64
CA VAL A 168 20.37 10.55 -17.51
C VAL A 168 19.76 10.90 -18.85
N GLU A 169 20.56 10.89 -19.91
CA GLU A 169 20.05 11.04 -21.27
C GLU A 169 19.18 9.83 -21.67
N GLY A 170 18.10 10.10 -22.40
CA GLY A 170 17.20 9.08 -22.88
C GLY A 170 17.88 8.17 -23.91
N ALA A 171 17.89 6.87 -23.64
CA ALA A 171 18.58 5.90 -24.49
C ALA A 171 18.01 5.81 -25.93
N THR A 172 16.73 6.14 -26.12
CA THR A 172 16.06 6.13 -27.42
C THR A 172 15.66 7.52 -27.90
N ASP A 173 15.73 8.52 -27.03
CA ASP A 173 15.40 9.91 -27.33
C ASP A 173 16.43 10.79 -26.60
N PRO A 174 17.52 11.18 -27.29
CA PRO A 174 18.57 12.00 -26.71
C PRO A 174 18.10 13.39 -26.26
N GLU A 175 16.97 13.88 -26.77
CA GLU A 175 16.42 15.17 -26.37
C GLU A 175 15.74 15.10 -24.99
N THR A 176 15.28 13.91 -24.60
CA THR A 176 14.70 13.66 -23.28
C THR A 176 15.81 13.40 -22.26
N THR A 177 16.04 14.37 -21.38
CA THR A 177 16.85 14.17 -20.16
C THR A 177 15.96 13.71 -19.02
N PHE A 178 16.32 12.63 -18.34
CA PHE A 178 15.71 12.18 -17.10
C PHE A 178 16.51 12.66 -15.89
N ILE A 179 15.79 13.03 -14.83
CA ILE A 179 16.35 13.28 -13.51
C ILE A 179 16.08 12.04 -12.67
N THR A 180 17.16 11.43 -12.20
CA THR A 180 17.13 10.27 -11.31
C THR A 180 17.39 10.71 -9.89
N LEU A 181 16.60 10.24 -8.93
CA LEU A 181 16.84 10.39 -7.49
C LEU A 181 16.94 9.02 -6.85
N VAL A 182 17.91 8.82 -5.97
CA VAL A 182 18.03 7.61 -5.15
C VAL A 182 17.72 7.95 -3.71
N LEU A 183 16.78 7.22 -3.12
CA LEU A 183 16.25 7.40 -1.78
C LEU A 183 16.41 6.09 -0.98
N PRO A 184 16.40 6.12 0.35
CA PRO A 184 16.23 4.91 1.12
C PRO A 184 14.92 4.21 0.73
N PHE A 185 14.94 2.88 0.67
CA PHE A 185 13.72 2.11 0.39
C PHE A 185 12.88 1.97 1.66
N ASN A 186 11.56 2.16 1.55
CA ASN A 186 10.63 1.98 2.66
C ASN A 186 9.40 1.15 2.23
N SER A 187 9.33 -0.07 2.73
CA SER A 187 8.24 -1.02 2.48
C SER A 187 6.99 -0.79 3.35
N LYS A 188 6.96 0.28 4.14
CA LYS A 188 5.76 0.74 4.88
C LYS A 188 5.00 1.85 4.16
N GLY A 189 5.58 2.41 3.10
CA GLY A 189 4.98 3.50 2.34
C GLY A 189 4.92 4.83 3.09
N SER A 190 4.00 5.67 2.64
CA SER A 190 3.77 7.03 3.13
C SER A 190 2.78 7.09 4.28
N LEU A 191 2.68 8.25 4.92
CA LEU A 191 1.62 8.56 5.88
C LEU A 191 0.22 8.44 5.24
N LYS A 192 0.09 8.74 3.94
CA LYS A 192 -1.17 8.55 3.21
C LYS A 192 -1.55 7.06 3.17
N ASP A 193 -0.59 6.19 2.91
CA ASP A 193 -0.83 4.73 2.90
C ASP A 193 -1.27 4.24 4.28
N LEU A 194 -0.67 4.76 5.36
CA LEU A 194 -1.11 4.46 6.73
C LEU A 194 -2.56 4.92 6.98
N ILE A 195 -2.89 6.16 6.63
CA ILE A 195 -4.24 6.73 6.85
C ILE A 195 -5.28 5.86 6.17
N TYR A 196 -5.05 5.49 4.91
CA TYR A 196 -6.02 4.73 4.11
C TYR A 196 -5.87 3.21 4.24
N LYS A 197 -4.99 2.72 5.11
CA LYS A 197 -4.68 1.30 5.30
C LYS A 197 -4.39 0.59 3.95
N SER A 198 -3.72 1.29 3.03
CA SER A 198 -3.44 0.82 1.67
C SER A 198 -2.08 0.14 1.58
N CYS A 199 -1.93 -0.83 0.67
CA CYS A 199 -0.63 -1.41 0.37
C CYS A 199 0.22 -0.41 -0.43
N TRP A 200 1.48 -0.23 -0.02
CA TRP A 200 2.34 0.81 -0.56
C TRP A 200 2.70 0.60 -2.05
N HIS A 201 2.76 -0.67 -2.49
CA HIS A 201 3.20 -1.06 -3.83
C HIS A 201 2.07 -1.12 -4.86
N ASP A 202 0.82 -0.95 -4.44
CA ASP A 202 -0.32 -0.97 -5.36
C ASP A 202 -0.35 0.30 -6.23
N ASP A 203 -1.03 0.22 -7.36
CA ASP A 203 -1.24 1.37 -8.24
C ASP A 203 -2.02 2.48 -7.53
N TRP A 204 -1.59 3.72 -7.75
CA TRP A 204 -2.15 4.89 -7.09
C TRP A 204 -3.64 5.07 -7.40
N SER A 205 -4.09 4.67 -8.59
CA SER A 205 -5.51 4.72 -8.99
C SER A 205 -6.41 3.87 -8.11
N ASP A 206 -5.87 2.79 -7.57
CA ASP A 206 -6.62 1.79 -6.80
C ASP A 206 -6.52 2.09 -5.30
N LYS A 207 -5.57 2.94 -4.93
CA LYS A 207 -5.34 3.41 -3.57
C LYS A 207 -6.30 4.55 -3.22
N TYR A 208 -6.62 4.66 -1.93
CA TYR A 208 -7.32 5.82 -1.35
C TYR A 208 -8.80 6.02 -1.74
N GLY A 209 -9.41 5.06 -2.45
CA GLY A 209 -10.84 5.12 -2.81
C GLY A 209 -11.79 4.91 -1.62
N GLN A 210 -11.31 4.33 -0.52
CA GLN A 210 -12.11 4.09 0.68
C GLN A 210 -11.92 5.20 1.73
N ARG A 211 -12.99 5.54 2.47
CA ARG A 211 -12.87 6.48 3.59
C ARG A 211 -12.08 5.84 4.74
N SER A 212 -11.26 6.66 5.40
CA SER A 212 -10.50 6.27 6.58
C SER A 212 -11.21 6.72 7.87
N GLU A 213 -11.04 5.95 8.94
CA GLU A 213 -11.45 6.29 10.31
C GLU A 213 -10.53 7.35 10.96
N GLY A 214 -9.45 7.74 10.27
CA GLY A 214 -8.44 8.66 10.81
C GLY A 214 -7.40 7.95 11.69
N LEU A 215 -6.46 8.72 12.22
CA LEU A 215 -5.41 8.22 13.11
C LEU A 215 -5.76 8.50 14.58
N PRO A 216 -5.30 7.67 15.53
CA PRO A 216 -5.44 7.97 16.96
C PRO A 216 -4.83 9.33 17.32
N LEU A 217 -5.44 10.06 18.27
CA LEU A 217 -5.00 11.40 18.68
C LEU A 217 -3.51 11.46 19.03
N SER A 218 -3.01 10.44 19.76
CA SER A 218 -1.60 10.35 20.14
C SER A 218 -0.66 10.25 18.93
N GLN A 219 -1.07 9.55 17.87
CA GLN A 219 -0.30 9.51 16.62
C GLN A 219 -0.33 10.86 15.91
N ILE A 220 -1.50 11.51 15.84
CA ILE A 220 -1.64 12.84 15.23
C ILE A 220 -0.70 13.84 15.91
N GLN A 221 -0.72 13.89 17.25
CA GLN A 221 0.15 14.78 18.03
C GLN A 221 1.64 14.50 17.79
N ARG A 222 2.03 13.23 17.83
CA ARG A 222 3.44 12.83 17.63
C ARG A 222 3.93 13.14 16.23
N LEU A 223 3.21 12.70 15.20
CA LEU A 223 3.60 12.89 13.80
C LEU A 223 3.53 14.37 13.41
N GLY A 224 2.49 15.07 13.85
CA GLY A 224 2.34 16.52 13.66
C GLY A 224 3.52 17.30 14.23
N ARG A 225 3.95 16.99 15.46
CA ARG A 225 5.15 17.59 16.05
C ARG A 225 6.40 17.35 15.19
N GLN A 226 6.65 16.12 14.76
CA GLN A 226 7.82 15.77 13.95
C GLN A 226 7.83 16.53 12.61
N ILE A 227 6.69 16.62 11.94
CA ILE A 227 6.53 17.36 10.69
C ILE A 227 6.79 18.86 10.93
N LEU A 228 6.25 19.44 12.01
CA LEU A 228 6.47 20.85 12.34
C LEU A 228 7.94 21.15 12.65
N GLU A 229 8.63 20.27 13.36
CA GLU A 229 10.07 20.38 13.63
C GLU A 229 10.89 20.32 12.33
N ALA A 230 10.53 19.43 11.39
CA ALA A 230 11.14 19.38 10.06
C ALA A 230 10.95 20.68 9.27
N LEU A 231 9.73 21.22 9.27
CA LEU A 231 9.41 22.46 8.58
C LEU A 231 10.13 23.67 9.18
N LEU A 232 10.27 23.71 10.50
CA LEU A 232 11.03 24.75 11.19
C LEU A 232 12.51 24.70 10.77
N PHE A 233 13.11 23.51 10.74
CA PHE A 233 14.47 23.31 10.24
C PHE A 233 14.64 23.79 8.78
N LEU A 234 13.71 23.44 7.88
CA LEU A 234 13.76 23.90 6.49
C LEU A 234 13.66 25.43 6.37
N LYS A 235 12.80 26.06 7.19
CA LYS A 235 12.67 27.51 7.27
C LYS A 235 13.96 28.17 7.74
N GLU A 236 14.63 27.61 8.74
CA GLU A 236 15.93 28.10 9.24
C GLU A 236 17.02 27.99 8.18
N LYS A 237 17.01 26.91 7.38
CA LYS A 237 17.90 26.71 6.23
C LYS A 237 17.54 27.54 4.99
N LYS A 238 16.53 28.41 5.08
CA LYS A 238 16.03 29.25 3.97
C LYS A 238 15.55 28.45 2.77
N PHE A 239 15.09 27.22 3.01
CA PHE A 239 14.46 26.43 1.96
C PHE A 239 13.10 27.04 1.60
N PRO A 240 12.70 27.03 0.31
CA PRO A 240 11.43 27.64 -0.11
C PRO A 240 10.21 27.15 0.67
N HIS A 241 9.29 28.07 0.94
CA HIS A 241 8.06 27.80 1.70
C HIS A 241 7.03 26.97 0.92
N ASP A 242 7.11 26.98 -0.41
CA ASP A 242 6.25 26.23 -1.33
C ASP A 242 6.64 24.74 -1.38
N CYS A 243 6.80 24.15 -0.20
CA CYS A 243 7.03 22.72 -0.05
C CYS A 243 5.76 21.96 -0.45
N ASN A 244 5.90 20.96 -1.31
CA ASN A 244 4.83 20.03 -1.70
C ASN A 244 4.46 19.08 -0.53
N LEU A 245 4.23 19.63 0.67
CA LEU A 245 3.89 18.86 1.86
C LEU A 245 2.47 18.34 1.75
N HIS A 246 2.35 17.02 1.68
CA HIS A 246 1.09 16.29 1.84
C HIS A 246 1.40 14.92 2.45
N SER A 247 0.38 14.21 2.94
CA SER A 247 0.57 12.90 3.58
C SER A 247 1.26 11.86 2.68
N GLY A 248 1.18 12.01 1.36
CA GLY A 248 1.88 11.16 0.39
C GLY A 248 3.40 11.43 0.27
N ASN A 249 3.87 12.60 0.74
CA ASN A 249 5.28 12.99 0.78
C ASN A 249 5.87 12.93 2.19
N VAL A 250 5.17 12.32 3.14
CA VAL A 250 5.68 12.01 4.47
C VAL A 250 5.91 10.52 4.56
N ILE A 251 7.14 10.10 4.82
CA ILE A 251 7.55 8.71 4.90
C ILE A 251 7.60 8.28 6.37
N LEU A 252 7.00 7.13 6.70
CA LEU A 252 6.99 6.62 8.06
C LEU A 252 8.04 5.54 8.25
N GLN A 253 9.04 5.82 9.08
CA GLN A 253 10.09 4.86 9.40
C GLN A 253 10.18 4.67 10.91
N ASN A 254 9.87 3.46 11.38
CA ASN A 254 9.90 3.10 12.80
C ASN A 254 9.08 4.05 13.71
N GLY A 255 7.92 4.51 13.22
CA GLY A 255 7.05 5.43 13.96
C GLY A 255 7.50 6.90 13.93
N VAL A 256 8.47 7.24 13.08
CA VAL A 256 8.96 8.60 12.84
C VAL A 256 8.52 9.08 11.46
N ALA A 257 7.94 10.27 11.37
CA ALA A 257 7.66 10.99 10.13
C ALA A 257 8.93 11.67 9.60
N ARG A 258 9.20 11.49 8.31
CA ARG A 258 10.35 12.03 7.57
C ARG A 258 9.95 12.56 6.22
#